data_AF-A0A529N2K1-F1
#
_entry.id   AF-A0A529N2K1-F1
#
_cell.length_a   1.000
_cell.length_b   1.000
_cell.length_c   1.000
_cell.angle_alpha   90.00
_cell.angle_beta   90.00
_cell.angle_gamma   90.00
#
_symmetry.space_group_name_H-M   'P 1'
#
loop_
_entity.id
_entity.type
_entity.pdbx_description
1 polymer ?
#
loop_
_entity_poly.entity_id
_entity_poly.type
_entity_poly.pdbx_seq_one_letter_code
_entity_poly.pdbx_strand_id
1 'polypeptide(L)' 'MHSKTTGDLLDREQQRFLETHPRSAAAWEEGKRHFLYGGPSHWMRRWAGGFPVYAASASGAHISDIDGHD' A
#
# COMPACT_ATOMS: atom_id res chain seq x y z
N MET A 1 31.06 10.13 8.08
CA MET A 1 30.06 10.06 7.00
C MET A 1 29.23 8.81 7.25
N HIS A 2 28.07 8.95 7.92
CA HIS A 2 27.25 7.77 8.24
C HIS A 2 26.57 7.29 6.95
N SER A 3 26.96 6.10 6.47
CA SER A 3 26.25 5.42 5.38
C SER A 3 24.85 5.07 5.86
N LYS A 4 23.82 5.40 5.05
CA LYS A 4 22.45 4.96 5.32
C LYS A 4 22.40 3.44 5.32
N THR A 5 21.70 2.87 6.29
CA THR A 5 21.44 1.43 6.35
C THR A 5 20.22 1.07 5.50
N THR A 6 20.04 -0.21 5.19
CA THR A 6 18.82 -0.70 4.53
C THR A 6 17.57 -0.39 5.36
N GLY A 7 17.67 -0.41 6.69
CA GLY A 7 16.57 -0.05 7.60
C GLY A 7 16.14 1.40 7.41
N ASP A 8 17.10 2.33 7.39
CA ASP A 8 16.80 3.77 7.19
C ASP A 8 16.12 4.05 5.85
N LEU A 9 16.49 3.29 4.81
CA LEU A 9 15.86 3.39 3.50
C LEU A 9 14.45 2.80 3.52
N LEU A 10 14.26 1.65 4.16
CA LEU A 10 12.97 0.99 4.26
C LEU A 10 11.94 1.86 5.01
N ASP A 11 12.34 2.47 6.14
CA ASP A 11 11.45 3.34 6.90
C ASP A 11 11.04 4.57 6.10
N ARG A 12 11.98 5.16 5.37
CA ARG A 12 11.70 6.29 4.47
C ARG A 12 10.71 5.92 3.38
N GLU A 13 10.87 4.76 2.75
CA GLU A 13 9.95 4.34 1.67
C GLU A 13 8.58 3.93 2.21
N GLN A 14 8.49 3.33 3.41
CA GLN A 14 7.19 3.07 4.06
C GLN A 14 6.44 4.37 4.35
N GLN A 15 7.14 5.39 4.87
CA GLN A 15 6.54 6.70 5.12
C GLN A 15 6.07 7.36 3.81
N ARG A 16 6.91 7.34 2.76
CA ARG A 16 6.52 7.83 1.43
C ARG A 16 5.29 7.10 0.90
N PHE A 17 5.22 5.79 1.05
CA PHE A 17 4.09 4.99 0.58
C PHE A 17 2.78 5.41 1.26
N LEU A 18 2.79 5.59 2.58
CA LEU A 18 1.66 6.13 3.35
C LEU A 18 1.23 7.52 2.88
N GLU A 19 2.18 8.42 2.63
CA GLU A 19 1.91 9.80 2.16
C GLU A 19 1.34 9.85 0.75
N THR A 20 1.71 8.89 -0.10
CA THR A 20 1.32 8.85 -1.52
C THR A 20 0.06 8.01 -1.79
N HIS A 21 -0.31 7.09 -0.89
CA HIS A 21 -1.50 6.23 -1.06
C HIS A 21 -2.52 6.38 0.09
N PRO A 22 -2.95 7.61 0.46
CA PRO A 22 -3.83 7.83 1.61
C PRO A 22 -5.23 7.21 1.44
N ARG A 23 -5.77 7.13 0.21
CA ARG A 23 -7.09 6.54 -0.05
C ARG A 23 -7.04 5.02 0.06
N SER A 24 -5.98 4.39 -0.46
CA SER A 24 -5.75 2.95 -0.28
C SER A 24 -5.57 2.59 1.20
N ALA A 25 -4.84 3.40 1.98
CA ALA A 25 -4.73 3.22 3.44
C ALA A 25 -6.11 3.29 4.12
N ALA A 26 -6.92 4.31 3.81
CA ALA A 26 -8.24 4.46 4.38
C ALA A 26 -9.18 3.30 4.00
N ALA A 27 -9.12 2.81 2.76
CA ALA A 27 -9.91 1.67 2.30
C ALA A 27 -9.50 0.37 3.01
N TRP A 28 -8.22 0.19 3.30
CA TRP A 28 -7.72 -0.94 4.10
C TRP A 28 -8.22 -0.89 5.55
N GLU A 29 -8.20 0.30 6.17
CA GLU A 29 -8.76 0.51 7.51
C GLU A 29 -10.27 0.21 7.58
N GLU A 30 -11.03 0.61 6.56
CA GLU A 30 -12.44 0.22 6.41
C GLU A 30 -12.58 -1.29 6.26
N GLY A 31 -11.79 -1.91 5.38
CA GLY A 31 -11.82 -3.35 5.11
C GLY A 31 -11.60 -4.19 6.37
N LYS A 32 -10.76 -3.75 7.31
CA LYS A 32 -10.51 -4.45 8.59
C LYS A 32 -11.75 -4.58 9.48
N ARG A 33 -12.81 -3.79 9.24
CA ARG A 33 -14.09 -3.93 9.96
C ARG A 33 -14.89 -5.14 9.50
N HIS A 34 -14.66 -5.60 8.26
CA HIS A 34 -15.46 -6.65 7.61
C HIS A 34 -14.64 -7.91 7.31
N PHE A 35 -13.32 -7.76 7.15
CA PHE A 35 -12.39 -8.84 6.84
C PHE A 35 -11.35 -9.01 7.96
N LEU A 36 -11.12 -10.25 8.39
CA LEU A 36 -10.19 -10.61 9.47
C LEU A 36 -8.80 -9.98 9.31
N TYR A 37 -8.33 -9.83 8.08
CA TYR A 37 -7.03 -9.24 7.77
C TYR A 37 -7.12 -8.00 6.88
N GLY A 38 -8.27 -7.33 6.78
CA GLY A 38 -8.42 -6.10 5.98
C GLY A 38 -8.87 -6.32 4.53
N GLY A 39 -8.74 -7.52 3.99
CA GLY A 39 -9.17 -7.85 2.63
C GLY A 39 -9.66 -9.29 2.46
N PRO A 40 -10.23 -9.60 1.29
CA PRO A 40 -10.85 -10.90 1.01
C PRO A 40 -9.85 -12.07 1.02
N SER A 41 -8.56 -11.80 0.79
CA SER A 41 -7.49 -12.78 0.86
C SER A 41 -6.44 -12.38 1.89
N HIS A 42 -6.10 -13.30 2.79
CA HIS A 42 -5.08 -13.08 3.82
C HIS A 42 -3.69 -12.78 3.25
N TRP A 43 -3.42 -13.13 1.99
CA TRP A 43 -2.17 -12.80 1.31
C TRP A 43 -2.00 -11.29 1.08
N MET A 44 -3.10 -10.54 0.96
CA MET A 44 -3.08 -9.09 0.67
C MET A 44 -2.44 -8.26 1.80
N ARG A 45 -2.39 -8.77 3.03
CA ARG A 45 -1.74 -8.09 4.17
C ARG A 45 -0.20 -8.05 4.07
N ARG A 46 0.40 -8.84 3.17
CA ARG A 46 1.87 -8.95 3.03
C ARG A 46 2.45 -7.92 2.05
N TRP A 47 1.68 -6.90 1.69
CA TRP A 47 2.15 -5.83 0.82
C TRP A 47 3.28 -5.05 1.48
N ALA A 48 4.30 -4.67 0.70
CA ALA A 48 5.52 -4.06 1.23
C ALA A 48 5.28 -2.73 1.99
N GLY A 49 4.21 -2.01 1.64
CA GLY A 49 3.82 -0.74 2.26
C GLY A 49 2.88 -0.86 3.46
N GLY A 50 2.64 -2.07 3.98
CA GLY A 50 1.77 -2.33 5.14
C GLY A 50 0.28 -2.52 4.79
N PHE A 51 -0.15 -2.08 3.62
CA PHE A 51 -1.49 -2.28 3.05
C PHE A 51 -1.42 -2.40 1.52
N PRO A 52 -2.38 -3.09 0.88
CA PRO A 52 -2.40 -3.22 -0.58
C PRO A 52 -2.81 -1.91 -1.27
N VAL A 53 -2.32 -1.71 -2.49
CA VAL A 53 -2.82 -0.67 -3.40
C VAL A 53 -4.19 -1.09 -3.92
N TYR A 54 -5.16 -0.18 -3.86
CA TYR A 54 -6.51 -0.44 -4.36
C TYR A 54 -6.61 0.00 -5.82
N ALA A 55 -6.77 -0.95 -6.73
CA ALA A 55 -6.93 -0.66 -8.16
C ALA A 55 -8.29 -0.02 -8.47
N ALA A 56 -8.30 1.08 -9.22
CA ALA A 56 -9.49 1.69 -9.80
C ALA A 56 -9.81 1.10 -11.18
N SER A 57 -8.79 0.89 -12.01
CA SER A 57 -8.92 0.30 -13.34
C SER A 57 -7.63 -0.38 -13.77
N ALA A 58 -7.71 -1.37 -14.65
CA ALA A 58 -6.54 -2.00 -15.24
C ALA A 58 -6.79 -2.28 -16.74
N SER A 59 -5.76 -2.06 -17.56
CA SER A 59 -5.80 -2.34 -19.00
C SER A 59 -4.41 -2.70 -19.51
N GLY A 60 -4.29 -3.85 -20.17
CA GLY A 60 -3.01 -4.36 -20.64
C GLY A 60 -2.04 -4.59 -19.47
N ALA A 61 -0.93 -3.83 -19.46
CA ALA A 61 0.10 -3.86 -18.42
C ALA A 61 0.06 -2.65 -17.47
N HIS A 62 -1.04 -1.88 -17.49
CA HIS A 62 -1.23 -0.67 -16.67
C HIS A 62 -2.32 -0.89 -15.62
N ILE A 63 -2.10 -0.36 -14.42
CA ILE A 63 -3.06 -0.40 -13.32
C ILE A 63 -3.14 0.98 -12.68
N SER A 64 -4.24 1.67 -12.94
CA SER A 64 -4.52 2.92 -12.25
C SER A 64 -5.15 2.65 -10.89
N ASP A 65 -4.55 3.16 -9.83
CA ASP A 65 -5.06 3.01 -8.47
C ASP A 65 -6.07 4.10 -8.09
N ILE A 66 -6.71 3.92 -6.94
CA ILE A 66 -7.65 4.91 -6.42
C ILE A 66 -6.97 6.18 -5.92
N ASP A 67 -5.65 6.22 -5.77
CA ASP A 67 -4.89 7.41 -5.38
C ASP A 67 -4.47 8.27 -6.59
N GLY A 68 -4.65 7.75 -7.81
CA GLY A 68 -4.37 8.45 -9.07
C GLY A 68 -3.00 8.10 -9.69
N HIS A 69 -2.36 7.04 -9.22
CA HIS A 69 -1.13 6.49 -9.79
C HIS A 69 -1.46 5.46 -10.88
N ASP A 70 -0.61 5.33 -11.91
CA ASP A 70 -0.74 4.36 -13.01
C ASP A 70 0.34 3.28 -13.00
#